data_AF-A0A183UL31-F1
#
_entry.id   AF-A0A183UL31-F1
#
_cell.length_a   1.000
_cell.length_b   1.000
_cell.length_c   1.000
_cell.angle_alpha   90.00
_cell.angle_beta   90.00
_cell.angle_gamma   90.00
#
_symmetry.space_group_name_H-M   'P 1'
#
loop_
_entity.id
_entity.type
_entity.pdbx_description
1 polymer ?
#
loop_
_entity_poly.entity_id
_entity_poly.type
_entity_poly.pdbx_seq_one_letter_code
_entity_poly.pdbx_strand_id
1 'polypeptide(L)' 'MEEERRDKGVQFIDPEAVAKLWGIRKRKPSMNYDKLSRALRYYYGKGIVKNNKDNRARGTY' A
#
# COMPACT_ATOMS: atom_id res chain seq x y z
N MET A 1 23.39 -0.60 -20.96
CA MET A 1 22.12 0.14 -20.96
C MET A 1 21.23 -0.53 -19.93
N GLU A 2 21.24 -0.02 -18.70
CA GLU A 2 20.34 -0.50 -17.66
C GLU A 2 18.98 0.15 -17.88
N GLU A 3 17.98 -0.68 -18.19
CA GLU A 3 16.59 -0.28 -18.28
C GLU A 3 16.16 0.19 -16.89
N GLU A 4 16.04 1.51 -16.72
CA GLU A 4 15.51 2.13 -15.51
C GLU A 4 14.05 1.65 -15.35
N ARG A 5 13.86 0.57 -14.57
CA ARG A 5 12.55 0.03 -14.22
C ARG A 5 11.80 1.12 -13.48
N ARG A 6 11.05 1.95 -14.19
CA ARG A 6 10.18 2.96 -13.60
C ARG A 6 9.21 2.24 -12.67
N ASP A 7 9.45 2.36 -11.36
CA ASP A 7 8.49 1.99 -10.32
C ASP A 7 7.26 2.89 -10.49
N LYS A 8 6.30 2.44 -11.31
CA LYS A 8 4.99 3.08 -11.41
C LYS A 8 4.25 2.82 -10.11
N GLY A 9 4.19 3.84 -9.26
CA GLY A 9 3.37 3.80 -8.05
C GLY A 9 1.91 3.47 -8.39
N VAL A 10 1.28 2.69 -7.52
CA VAL A 10 -0.14 2.34 -7.65
C VAL A 10 -0.96 3.26 -6.75
N GLN A 11 -2.03 3.83 -7.31
CA GLN A 11 -3.03 4.57 -6.55
C GLN A 11 -4.35 3.81 -6.60
N PHE A 12 -5.01 3.67 -5.45
CA PHE A 12 -6.37 3.14 -5.41
C PHE A 12 -7.35 4.22 -5.85
N ILE A 13 -8.06 3.96 -6.95
CA ILE A 13 -9.11 4.83 -7.47
C ILE A 13 -10.34 4.76 -6.54
N ASP A 14 -10.73 3.55 -6.16
CA ASP A 14 -11.75 3.29 -5.14
C ASP A 14 -11.18 2.35 -4.05
N PRO A 15 -10.70 2.91 -2.93
CA PRO A 15 -10.12 2.13 -1.85
C PRO A 15 -11.08 1.14 -1.18
N GLU A 16 -12.38 1.47 -1.13
CA GLU A 16 -13.40 0.62 -0.50
C GLU A 16 -13.74 -0.58 -1.38
N ALA A 17 -13.88 -0.38 -2.69
CA ALA A 17 -14.05 -1.50 -3.62
C ALA A 17 -12.86 -2.47 -3.57
N VAL A 18 -11.63 -1.94 -3.52
CA VAL A 18 -10.41 -2.76 -3.38
C VAL A 18 -10.45 -3.57 -2.08
N ALA A 19 -10.84 -2.96 -0.97
CA ALA A 19 -10.95 -3.65 0.31
C ALA A 19 -12.02 -4.75 0.31
N LYS A 20 -13.17 -4.51 -0.31
CA LYS A 20 -14.23 -5.52 -0.48
C LYS A 20 -13.74 -6.71 -1.31
N LEU A 21 -13.12 -6.45 -2.47
CA LEU A 21 -12.56 -7.48 -3.33
C LEU A 21 -11.47 -8.30 -2.62
N TRP A 22 -10.63 -7.62 -1.83
CA TRP A 22 -9.64 -8.29 -0.98
C TRP A 22 -10.30 -9.18 0.10
N GLY A 23 -11.37 -8.69 0.72
CA GLY A 23 -12.19 -9.43 1.66
C GLY A 23 -12.77 -10.70 1.05
N ILE A 24 -13.36 -10.60 -0.14
CA ILE A 24 -13.90 -11.76 -0.89
C ILE A 24 -12.78 -12.77 -1.16
N ARG A 25 -11.65 -12.32 -1.69
CA ARG A 25 -10.49 -13.17 -2.01
C ARG A 25 -9.99 -13.95 -0.78
N LYS A 26 -9.91 -13.30 0.38
CA LYS A 26 -9.38 -13.89 1.62
C LYS A 26 -10.46 -14.51 2.51
N ARG A 27 -11.72 -14.59 2.06
CA ARG A 27 -12.89 -15.03 2.84
C ARG A 27 -13.04 -14.27 4.16
N LYS A 28 -12.82 -12.95 4.12
CA LYS A 28 -12.99 -12.01 5.24
C LYS A 28 -14.08 -10.98 4.87
N PRO A 29 -15.37 -11.28 5.10
CA PRO A 29 -16.47 -10.43 4.67
C PRO A 29 -16.52 -9.06 5.39
N SER A 30 -15.91 -8.94 6.57
CA SER A 30 -15.81 -7.69 7.33
C SER A 30 -14.56 -6.86 7.02
N MET A 31 -13.93 -7.11 5.86
CA MET A 31 -12.79 -6.33 5.37
C MET A 31 -13.25 -4.92 4.93
N ASN A 32 -12.46 -3.91 5.28
CA ASN A 32 -12.65 -2.52 4.87
C ASN A 32 -11.29 -1.85 4.64
N TYR A 33 -11.30 -0.63 4.12
CA TYR A 33 -10.05 0.05 3.79
C TYR A 33 -9.16 0.32 5.02
N ASP A 34 -9.73 0.62 6.19
CA ASP A 34 -8.94 0.87 7.41
C ASP A 34 -8.09 -0.34 7.81
N LYS A 35 -8.69 -1.54 7.79
CA LYS A 35 -8.01 -2.79 8.10
C LYS A 35 -6.99 -3.17 7.03
N LEU A 36 -7.35 -3.00 5.75
CA LEU A 36 -6.44 -3.25 4.63
C LEU A 36 -5.23 -2.31 4.68
N SER A 37 -5.46 -1.02 4.84
CA SER A 37 -4.41 -0.01 4.91
C SER A 37 -3.48 -0.25 6.10
N ARG A 38 -4.00 -0.73 7.25
CA ARG A 38 -3.18 -1.12 8.40
C ARG A 38 -2.22 -2.28 8.10
N ALA A 39 -2.66 -3.26 7.32
CA ALA A 39 -1.81 -4.35 6.84
C ALA A 39 -0.76 -3.85 5.84
N LEU A 40 -1.12 -2.94 4.93
CA LEU A 40 -0.17 -2.33 4.00
C LEU A 40 0.93 -1.53 4.72
N ARG A 41 0.59 -0.80 5.79
CA ARG A 41 1.57 -0.07 6.62
C ARG A 41 2.61 -0.98 7.27
N TYR A 42 2.24 -2.21 7.61
CA TYR A 42 3.19 -3.19 8.17
C TYR A 42 4.31 -3.53 7.17
N TYR A 43 4.08 -3.33 5.88
CA TYR A 43 5.08 -3.58 4.84
C TYR A 43 6.03 -2.41 4.58
N TYR A 44 5.81 -1.23 5.18
CA TYR A 44 6.68 -0.05 4.98
C TYR A 44 8.11 -0.31 5.45
N GLY A 45 8.28 -0.81 6.67
CA GLY A 45 9.61 -1.16 7.21
C GLY A 45 10.25 -2.39 6.54
N LYS A 46 9.49 -3.13 5.72
CA LYS A 46 9.98 -4.31 4.98
C LYS A 46 10.36 -3.99 3.53
N GLY A 47 10.18 -2.75 3.09
CA GLY A 47 10.52 -2.32 1.72
C GLY A 47 9.61 -2.89 0.62
N ILE A 48 8.55 -3.63 0.96
CA ILE A 48 7.62 -4.25 -0.01
C ILE A 48 6.61 -3.21 -0.52
N VAL A 49 6.16 -2.31 0.34
CA VAL A 49 5.28 -1.19 -0.02
C VAL A 49 5.92 0.10 0.45
N LYS A 50 5.99 1.10 -0.42
CA LYS A 50 6.45 2.44 -0.08
C LYS A 50 5.28 3.40 -0.14
N ASN A 51 5.17 4.27 0.87
CA ASN A 51 4.19 5.34 0.83
C ASN A 51 4.73 6.50 0.01
N ASN A 52 3.96 7.02 -0.94
CA ASN A 52 4.36 8.17 -1.74
C ASN A 52 4.53 9.46 -0.91
N LYS A 53 3.98 9.50 0.31
CA LYS A 53 4.14 10.64 1.24
C LYS A 53 5.44 10.60 2.05
N ASP A 54 6.25 9.54 1.96
CA ASP A 54 7.39 9.28 2.85
C ASP A 54 8.68 10.04 2.45
N ASN A 55 8.54 11.28 1.98
CA ASN A 55 9.65 12.19 1.68
C ASN A 55 9.93 13.20 2.82
N ARG A 56 9.47 12.93 4.06
CA ARG A 56 9.62 13.88 5.19
C ARG A 56 10.26 13.33 6.47
N ALA A 57 11.06 12.26 6.41
CA ALA A 57 11.69 11.73 7.63
C ALA A 57 13.09 11.13 7.45
N ARG A 58 13.94 11.75 6.62
CA ARG A 58 15.42 11.60 6.74
C ARG A 58 16.08 12.94 7.06
N GLY A 59 15.54 13.63 8.05
CA GLY A 59 16.00 14.97 8.42
C GLY A 59 15.53 15.36 9.80
N THR A 60 15.98 14.64 10.82
CA THR A 60 16.15 15.18 12.18
C THR A 60 17.28 14.39 12.83
N TYR A 61 18.41 15.08 13.00
CA TYR A 61 19.60 14.83 13.84
C TYR A 61 19.85 13.41 14.34
#